data_AF-A0A928XW26-F1
#
_entry.id   AF-A0A928XW26-F1
#
_cell.length_a   1.000
_cell.length_b   1.000
_cell.length_c   1.000
_cell.angle_alpha   90.00
_cell.angle_beta   90.00
_cell.angle_gamma   90.00
#
_symmetry.space_group_name_H-M   'P 1'
#
loop_
_entity.id
_entity.type
_entity.pdbx_description
1 polymer ?
#
loop_
_entity_poly.entity_id
_entity_poly.type
_entity_poly.pdbx_seq_one_letter_code
_entity_poly.pdbx_strand_id
1 'polypeptide(L)'
;MTPAGRLIGFVLVTAAIAAIALWITRESLRSRESPQDVGLRWLKDEYHLDDVAFERVSALHRDYFQQCDKMCRQIDEADRPLLWRARHRERKTGEIDAQLVKEQAICADCETAATEHLRQVAALMPPEQGKRFLDDILPILQQQRREHDRRVSSSIRR
;
A
#
# COMPACT_ATOMS: atom_id res chain seq x y z
N MET A 1 1.61 58.71 20.94
CA MET A 1 1.78 57.82 19.77
C MET A 1 1.08 58.46 18.58
N THR A 2 1.81 58.76 17.51
CA THR A 2 1.24 59.39 16.31
C THR A 2 0.34 58.40 15.56
N PRO A 3 -0.69 58.88 14.85
CA PRO A 3 -1.59 58.02 14.06
C PRO A 3 -0.83 57.15 13.04
N ALA A 4 0.30 57.66 12.51
CA ALA A 4 1.20 56.92 11.64
C ALA A 4 1.82 55.67 12.30
N GLY A 5 2.21 55.74 13.58
CA GLY A 5 2.79 54.60 14.29
C GLY A 5 1.78 53.46 14.54
N ARG A 6 0.49 53.78 14.67
CA ARG A 6 -0.58 52.78 14.85
C ARG A 6 -0.90 52.06 13.54
N LEU A 7 -0.89 52.78 12.41
CA LEU A 7 -1.08 52.20 11.08
C LEU A 7 0.06 51.26 10.71
N ILE A 8 1.32 51.66 10.96
CA ILE A 8 2.49 50.82 10.71
C ILE A 8 2.44 49.54 11.56
N GLY A 9 2.09 49.66 12.85
CA GLY A 9 1.92 48.50 13.73
C GLY A 9 0.86 47.52 13.21
N PHE A 10 -0.28 48.03 12.71
CA PHE A 10 -1.36 47.19 12.20
C PHE A 10 -0.97 46.47 10.89
N VAL A 11 -0.26 47.15 9.99
CA VAL A 11 0.26 46.55 8.75
C VAL A 11 1.27 45.43 9.05
N LEU A 12 2.18 45.64 10.02
CA LEU A 12 3.15 44.61 10.40
C LEU A 12 2.49 43.39 11.03
N VAL A 13 1.50 43.60 11.90
CA VAL A 13 0.75 42.49 12.53
C VAL A 13 -0.04 41.71 11.48
N THR A 14 -0.73 42.39 10.56
CA THR A 14 -1.49 41.72 9.49
C THR A 14 -0.59 40.98 8.52
N ALA A 15 0.57 41.53 8.15
CA ALA A 15 1.56 40.86 7.31
C ALA A 15 2.15 39.62 8.00
N ALA A 16 2.46 39.70 9.30
CA ALA A 16 2.94 38.56 10.08
C ALA A 16 1.89 37.44 10.18
N ILE A 17 0.62 37.79 10.44
CA ILE A 17 -0.48 36.82 10.48
C ILE A 17 -0.66 36.16 9.10
N ALA A 18 -0.62 36.93 8.01
CA ALA A 18 -0.74 36.40 6.66
C ALA A 18 0.44 35.46 6.30
N ALA A 19 1.67 35.81 6.68
CA ALA A 19 2.83 34.96 6.47
C ALA A 19 2.75 33.64 7.26
N ILE A 20 2.30 33.69 8.52
CA ILE A 20 2.09 32.48 9.34
C ILE A 20 0.98 31.62 8.74
N ALA A 21 -0.14 32.22 8.31
CA ALA A 21 -1.23 31.49 7.66
C ALA A 21 -0.77 30.82 6.35
N LEU A 22 0.04 31.50 5.54
CA LEU A 22 0.61 30.94 4.31
C LEU A 22 1.61 29.81 4.59
N TRP A 23 2.38 29.91 5.68
CA TRP A 23 3.31 28.86 6.09
C TRP A 23 2.58 27.61 6.58
N ILE A 24 1.57 27.77 7.45
CA ILE A 24 0.74 26.66 7.96
C ILE A 24 -0.02 25.97 6.82
N THR A 25 -0.59 26.73 5.89
CA THR A 25 -1.31 26.16 4.73
C THR A 25 -0.36 25.44 3.77
N ARG A 26 0.84 25.99 3.51
CA ARG A 26 1.87 25.28 2.70
C ARG A 26 2.35 24.00 3.36
N GLU A 27 2.58 24.00 4.68
CA GLU A 27 2.98 22.80 5.42
C GLU A 27 1.88 21.73 5.40
N SER A 28 0.62 22.15 5.57
CA SER A 28 -0.55 21.27 5.43
C SER A 28 -0.72 20.69 4.02
N LEU A 29 -0.22 21.38 3.00
CA LEU A 29 -0.27 20.97 1.59
C LEU A 29 0.98 20.20 1.16
N ARG A 30 2.00 20.04 2.02
CA ARG A 30 3.09 19.11 1.74
C ARG A 30 2.49 17.72 1.59
N SER A 31 2.80 17.07 0.48
CA SER A 31 2.36 15.70 0.22
C SER A 31 2.83 14.85 1.39
N ARG A 32 1.87 14.35 2.18
CA ARG A 32 2.18 13.32 3.17
C ARG A 32 2.73 12.14 2.38
N GLU A 33 3.85 11.63 2.86
CA GLU A 33 4.48 10.47 2.29
C GLU A 33 3.50 9.30 2.31
N SER A 34 3.35 8.64 1.18
CA SER A 34 2.43 7.51 1.08
C SER A 34 2.96 6.33 1.88
N PRO A 35 2.11 5.38 2.32
CA PRO A 35 2.59 4.16 2.97
C PRO A 35 3.62 3.40 2.13
N GLN A 36 3.52 3.48 0.80
CA GLN A 36 4.50 2.88 -0.12
C GLN A 36 5.85 3.58 -0.04
N ASP A 37 5.86 4.91 -0.03
CA ASP A 37 7.09 5.70 0.06
C ASP A 37 7.79 5.46 1.40
N VAL A 38 7.03 5.34 2.50
CA VAL A 38 7.57 4.98 3.82
C VAL A 38 8.22 3.59 3.79
N GLY A 39 7.56 2.62 3.16
CA GLY A 39 8.08 1.26 3.01
C GLY A 39 9.35 1.20 2.14
N LEU A 40 9.39 1.95 1.04
CA LEU A 40 10.58 2.06 0.18
C LEU A 40 11.74 2.73 0.91
N ARG A 41 11.50 3.79 1.67
CA ARG A 41 12.55 4.40 2.50
C ARG A 41 13.09 3.42 3.54
N TRP A 42 12.21 2.72 4.25
CA TRP A 42 12.64 1.67 5.17
C TRP A 42 13.50 0.61 4.48
N LEU A 43 13.10 0.15 3.29
CA LEU A 43 13.85 -0.83 2.51
C LEU A 43 15.27 -0.32 2.17
N LYS A 44 15.37 0.95 1.77
CA LYS A 44 16.66 1.60 1.48
C LYS A 44 17.57 1.58 2.69
N ASP A 45 17.05 2.01 3.83
CA ASP A 45 17.82 2.18 5.07
C ASP A 45 18.21 0.80 5.66
N GLU A 46 17.27 -0.13 5.74
CA GLU A 46 17.47 -1.46 6.32
C GLU A 46 18.48 -2.28 5.50
N TYR A 47 18.33 -2.30 4.18
CA TYR A 47 19.15 -3.11 3.29
C TYR A 47 20.32 -2.36 2.65
N HIS A 48 20.54 -1.10 3.05
CA HIS A 48 21.69 -0.28 2.64
C HIS A 48 21.78 -0.16 1.12
N LEU A 49 20.66 0.15 0.47
CA LEU A 49 20.62 0.32 -0.98
C LEU A 49 21.28 1.63 -1.39
N ASP A 50 22.16 1.56 -2.38
CA ASP A 50 22.66 2.77 -3.03
C ASP A 50 21.53 3.48 -3.80
N ASP A 51 21.76 4.75 -4.16
CA ASP A 51 20.73 5.57 -4.81
C ASP A 51 20.31 5.01 -6.18
N VAL A 52 21.20 4.30 -6.88
CA VAL A 52 20.92 3.74 -8.21
C VAL A 52 20.02 2.51 -8.09
N ALA A 53 20.34 1.60 -7.17
CA ALA A 53 19.52 0.44 -6.84
C ALA A 53 18.16 0.87 -6.29
N PHE A 54 18.15 1.88 -5.41
CA PHE A 54 16.93 2.42 -4.82
C PHE A 54 15.98 2.99 -5.88
N GLU A 55 16.47 3.79 -6.84
CA GLU A 55 15.65 4.31 -7.94
C GLU A 55 15.06 3.19 -8.80
N ARG A 56 15.87 2.18 -9.13
CA ARG A 56 15.42 1.02 -9.91
C ARG A 56 14.35 0.21 -9.18
N VAL A 57 14.56 -0.07 -7.88
CA VAL A 57 13.60 -0.77 -7.04
C VAL A 57 12.31 0.05 -6.90
N SER A 58 12.42 1.37 -6.73
CA SER A 58 11.26 2.26 -6.61
C SER A 58 10.43 2.29 -7.89
N ALA A 59 11.08 2.33 -9.06
CA ALA A 59 10.39 2.24 -10.35
C ALA A 59 9.66 0.90 -10.49
N LEU A 60 10.37 -0.20 -10.24
CA LEU A 60 9.80 -1.55 -10.27
C LEU A 60 8.59 -1.69 -9.33
N HIS A 61 8.71 -1.17 -8.11
CA HIS A 61 7.65 -1.21 -7.11
C HIS A 61 6.40 -0.45 -7.53
N ARG A 62 6.56 0.74 -8.14
CA ARG A 62 5.42 1.52 -8.65
C ARG A 62 4.66 0.78 -9.75
N ASP A 63 5.37 0.13 -10.66
CA ASP A 63 4.76 -0.63 -11.75
C ASP A 63 4.00 -1.86 -11.22
N TYR A 64 4.62 -2.61 -10.32
CA TYR A 64 3.97 -3.73 -9.63
C TYR A 64 2.72 -3.28 -8.87
N PHE A 65 2.77 -2.15 -8.17
CA PHE A 65 1.67 -1.69 -7.33
C PHE A 65 0.38 -1.40 -8.14
N GLN A 66 0.52 -0.90 -9.38
CA GLN A 66 -0.64 -0.70 -10.27
C GLN A 66 -1.34 -2.04 -10.59
N GLN A 67 -0.55 -3.08 -10.85
CA GLN A 67 -1.07 -4.42 -11.11
C GLN A 67 -1.64 -5.06 -9.83
N CYS A 68 -0.99 -4.86 -8.68
CA CYS A 68 -1.47 -5.30 -7.37
C CYS A 68 -2.86 -4.72 -7.06
N ASP A 69 -3.03 -3.41 -7.22
CA ASP A 69 -4.30 -2.72 -6.97
C ASP A 69 -5.43 -3.22 -7.90
N LYS A 70 -5.10 -3.53 -9.16
CA LYS A 70 -6.05 -4.16 -10.09
C LYS A 70 -6.53 -5.52 -9.59
N MET A 71 -5.62 -6.38 -9.12
CA MET A 71 -5.97 -7.70 -8.59
C MET A 71 -6.78 -7.58 -7.29
N CYS A 72 -6.41 -6.68 -6.37
CA CYS A 72 -7.19 -6.40 -5.17
C CYS A 72 -8.63 -6.00 -5.51
N ARG A 73 -8.83 -5.13 -6.51
CA ARG A 73 -10.18 -4.77 -6.98
C ARG A 73 -10.96 -5.96 -7.55
N GLN A 74 -10.29 -6.87 -8.25
CA GLN A 74 -10.91 -8.08 -8.77
C GLN A 74 -11.31 -9.07 -7.66
N ILE A 75 -10.50 -9.18 -6.60
CA ILE A 75 -10.83 -9.95 -5.40
C ILE A 75 -12.05 -9.34 -4.70
N ASP A 76 -12.04 -8.02 -4.47
CA ASP A 76 -13.18 -7.33 -3.84
C ASP A 76 -14.48 -7.50 -4.64
N GLU A 77 -14.40 -7.50 -5.97
CA GLU A 77 -15.54 -7.78 -6.85
C GLU A 77 -15.99 -9.24 -6.78
N ALA A 78 -15.05 -10.18 -6.59
CA ALA A 78 -15.35 -11.58 -6.39
C ALA A 78 -16.03 -11.84 -5.02
N ASP A 79 -15.65 -11.10 -3.98
CA ASP A 79 -16.13 -11.27 -2.61
C ASP A 79 -17.50 -10.64 -2.36
N ARG A 80 -17.80 -9.50 -3.00
CA ARG A 80 -19.01 -8.72 -2.74
C ARG A 80 -20.31 -9.52 -2.91
N PRO A 81 -20.47 -10.40 -3.92
CA PRO A 81 -21.63 -11.30 -4.04
C PRO A 81 -21.69 -12.36 -2.94
N LEU A 82 -20.55 -12.87 -2.46
CA LEU A 82 -20.50 -13.88 -1.39
C LEU A 82 -20.99 -13.27 -0.06
N LEU A 83 -20.52 -12.07 0.28
CA LEU A 83 -20.93 -11.34 1.48
C LEU A 83 -22.41 -10.91 1.44
N TRP A 84 -22.91 -10.50 0.27
CA TRP A 84 -24.33 -10.19 0.08
C TRP A 84 -25.19 -11.44 0.29
N ARG A 85 -24.86 -12.57 -0.35
CA ARG A 85 -25.65 -13.82 -0.25
C ARG A 85 -25.63 -14.42 1.15
N ALA A 86 -24.47 -14.39 1.83
CA ALA A 86 -24.35 -14.80 3.22
C ALA A 86 -25.26 -14.00 4.15
N ARG A 87 -25.42 -12.69 3.88
CA ARG A 87 -26.32 -11.80 4.63
C ARG A 87 -27.80 -12.05 4.33
N HIS A 88 -28.14 -12.42 3.10
CA HIS A 88 -29.54 -12.61 2.65
C HIS A 88 -30.05 -14.06 2.71
N ARG A 89 -29.25 -15.02 3.22
CA ARG A 89 -29.59 -16.48 3.32
C ARG A 89 -30.02 -17.13 2.00
N GLU A 90 -29.72 -16.54 0.86
CA GLU A 90 -29.91 -17.17 -0.44
C GLU A 90 -28.68 -18.05 -0.76
N ARG A 91 -28.68 -19.27 -0.24
CA ARG A 91 -27.66 -20.27 -0.58
C ARG A 91 -28.11 -21.10 -1.78
N LYS A 92 -27.76 -20.67 -3.00
CA LYS A 92 -27.68 -21.58 -4.17
C LYS A 92 -26.27 -22.16 -4.22
N THR A 93 -26.12 -23.44 -3.87
CA THR A 93 -24.85 -24.12 -3.62
C THR A 93 -23.87 -24.01 -4.81
N GLY A 94 -24.32 -24.23 -6.05
CA GLY A 94 -23.43 -24.25 -7.22
C GLY A 94 -22.88 -22.88 -7.66
N GLU A 95 -23.54 -21.77 -7.34
CA GLU A 95 -23.04 -20.42 -7.67
C GLU A 95 -22.03 -19.90 -6.63
N ILE A 96 -22.10 -20.40 -5.40
CA ILE A 96 -21.11 -20.10 -4.35
C ILE A 96 -19.78 -20.78 -4.69
N ASP A 97 -19.82 -22.04 -5.11
CA ASP A 97 -18.61 -22.81 -5.47
C ASP A 97 -17.87 -22.18 -6.66
N ALA A 98 -18.57 -21.74 -7.70
CA ALA A 98 -17.95 -21.09 -8.87
C ALA A 98 -17.27 -19.76 -8.51
N GLN A 99 -17.89 -18.96 -7.63
CA GLN A 99 -17.35 -17.68 -7.20
C GLN A 99 -16.11 -17.86 -6.31
N LEU A 100 -16.13 -18.85 -5.41
CA LEU A 100 -14.99 -19.23 -4.58
C LEU A 100 -13.81 -19.73 -5.42
N VAL A 101 -14.07 -20.54 -6.45
CA VAL A 101 -13.02 -20.98 -7.38
C VAL A 101 -12.39 -19.78 -8.10
N LYS A 102 -13.21 -18.80 -8.52
CA LYS A 102 -12.71 -17.58 -9.15
C LYS A 102 -11.86 -16.73 -8.19
N GLU A 103 -12.33 -16.53 -6.96
CA GLU A 103 -11.58 -15.82 -5.92
C GLU A 103 -10.23 -16.50 -5.64
N GLN A 104 -10.23 -17.82 -5.45
CA GLN A 104 -9.01 -18.61 -5.23
C GLN A 104 -8.01 -18.50 -6.38
N ALA A 105 -8.49 -18.49 -7.63
CA ALA A 105 -7.64 -18.32 -8.80
C ALA A 105 -6.96 -16.93 -8.82
N ILE A 106 -7.72 -15.86 -8.63
CA ILE A 106 -7.17 -14.48 -8.60
C ILE A 106 -6.18 -14.34 -7.43
N CYS A 107 -6.52 -14.92 -6.29
CA CYS A 107 -5.64 -14.97 -5.14
C CYS A 107 -4.32 -15.70 -5.50
N ALA A 108 -4.35 -16.85 -6.17
CA ALA A 108 -3.14 -17.58 -6.56
C ALA A 108 -2.25 -16.79 -7.54
N ASP A 109 -2.87 -16.08 -8.48
CA ASP A 109 -2.18 -15.18 -9.40
C ASP A 109 -1.50 -14.03 -8.63
N CYS A 110 -2.20 -13.45 -7.65
CA CYS A 110 -1.67 -12.39 -6.79
C CYS A 110 -0.44 -12.86 -5.98
N GLU A 111 -0.49 -14.05 -5.38
CA GLU A 111 0.65 -14.61 -4.63
C GLU A 111 1.85 -14.87 -5.54
N THR A 112 1.62 -15.37 -6.74
CA THR A 112 2.66 -15.63 -7.74
C THR A 112 3.31 -14.33 -8.17
N ALA A 113 2.51 -13.31 -8.51
CA ALA A 113 2.99 -11.99 -8.91
C ALA A 113 3.75 -11.29 -7.78
N ALA A 114 3.25 -11.35 -6.54
CA ALA A 114 3.91 -10.78 -5.37
C ALA A 114 5.26 -11.44 -5.09
N THR A 115 5.31 -12.77 -5.14
CA THR A 115 6.55 -13.52 -4.92
C THR A 115 7.58 -13.19 -6.00
N GLU A 116 7.15 -13.12 -7.26
CA GLU A 116 8.02 -12.77 -8.37
C GLU A 116 8.55 -11.32 -8.27
N HIS A 117 7.69 -10.38 -7.88
CA HIS A 117 8.09 -9.00 -7.59
C HIS A 117 9.17 -8.94 -6.51
N LEU A 118 9.00 -9.67 -5.40
CA LEU A 118 10.02 -9.73 -4.35
C LEU A 118 11.36 -10.25 -4.86
N ARG A 119 11.36 -11.26 -5.74
CA ARG A 119 12.59 -11.77 -6.37
C ARG A 119 13.24 -10.74 -7.29
N GLN A 120 12.46 -9.99 -8.05
CA GLN A 120 12.96 -8.92 -8.91
C GLN A 120 13.56 -7.78 -8.10
N VAL A 121 12.93 -7.41 -6.98
CA VAL A 121 13.51 -6.46 -6.01
C VAL A 121 14.84 -6.99 -5.50
N ALA A 122 14.88 -8.23 -4.99
CA ALA A 122 16.11 -8.86 -4.49
C ALA A 122 17.24 -8.89 -5.52
N ALA A 123 16.93 -9.12 -6.79
CA ALA A 123 17.90 -9.15 -7.88
C ALA A 123 18.54 -7.78 -8.17
N LEU A 124 17.90 -6.68 -7.78
CA LEU A 124 18.43 -5.32 -7.90
C LEU A 124 19.24 -4.88 -6.68
N MET A 125 19.27 -5.69 -5.62
CA MET A 125 19.99 -5.42 -4.37
C MET A 125 21.39 -6.06 -4.40
N PRO A 126 22.31 -5.62 -3.52
CA PRO A 126 23.55 -6.37 -3.29
C PRO A 126 23.24 -7.85 -2.96
N PRO A 127 24.00 -8.84 -3.47
CA PRO A 127 23.61 -10.25 -3.40
C PRO A 127 23.26 -10.77 -2.00
N GLU A 128 24.07 -10.43 -1.00
CA GLU A 128 23.81 -10.82 0.40
C GLU A 128 22.55 -10.16 0.97
N GLN A 129 22.29 -8.90 0.59
CA GLN A 129 21.13 -8.14 1.04
C GLN A 129 19.85 -8.61 0.36
N GLY A 130 19.91 -8.93 -0.94
CA GLY A 130 18.79 -9.51 -1.67
C GLY A 130 18.39 -10.88 -1.11
N LYS A 131 19.37 -11.71 -0.74
CA LYS A 131 19.10 -12.99 -0.06
C LYS A 131 18.42 -12.76 1.30
N ARG A 132 18.99 -11.90 2.15
CA ARG A 132 18.43 -11.57 3.46
C ARG A 132 17.00 -11.04 3.34
N PHE A 133 16.76 -10.15 2.38
CA PHE A 133 15.43 -9.60 2.11
C PHE A 133 14.39 -10.68 1.80
N LEU A 134 14.74 -11.65 0.96
CA LEU A 134 13.83 -12.77 0.66
C LEU A 134 13.59 -13.65 1.89
N ASP A 135 14.63 -13.92 2.67
CA ASP A 135 14.53 -14.72 3.90
C ASP A 135 13.65 -14.03 4.95
N ASP A 136 13.66 -12.70 5.02
CA ASP A 136 12.86 -11.91 5.97
C ASP A 136 11.39 -11.78 5.52
N ILE A 137 11.17 -11.40 4.26
CA ILE A 137 9.86 -10.91 3.80
C ILE A 137 8.98 -12.01 3.20
N LEU A 138 9.58 -12.96 2.48
CA LEU A 138 8.81 -14.00 1.79
C LEU A 138 8.01 -14.88 2.77
N PRO A 139 8.55 -15.31 3.94
CA PRO A 139 7.77 -16.10 4.89
C PRO A 139 6.55 -15.35 5.43
N ILE A 140 6.65 -14.03 5.60
CA ILE A 140 5.55 -13.19 6.09
C ILE A 140 4.42 -13.15 5.06
N LEU A 141 4.74 -12.90 3.79
CA LEU A 141 3.77 -12.92 2.69
C LEU A 141 3.04 -14.26 2.62
N GLN A 142 3.80 -15.36 2.64
CA GLN A 142 3.24 -16.71 2.57
C GLN A 142 2.40 -17.04 3.81
N GLN A 143 2.79 -16.55 4.99
CA GLN A 143 1.98 -16.71 6.20
C GLN A 143 0.64 -16.00 6.09
N GLN A 144 0.65 -14.73 5.64
CA GLN A 144 -0.59 -13.96 5.45
C GLN A 144 -1.54 -14.68 4.48
N ARG A 145 -1.01 -15.28 3.41
CA ARG A 145 -1.79 -16.10 2.50
C ARG A 145 -2.40 -17.32 3.19
N ARG A 146 -1.59 -18.12 3.89
CA ARG A 146 -2.12 -19.28 4.63
C ARG A 146 -3.23 -18.91 5.62
N GLU A 147 -3.11 -17.74 6.25
CA GLU A 147 -4.15 -17.22 7.15
C GLU A 147 -5.43 -16.81 6.41
N HIS A 148 -5.31 -16.18 5.25
CA HIS A 148 -6.45 -15.89 4.37
C HIS A 148 -7.22 -17.16 3.99
N ASP A 149 -6.51 -18.16 3.46
CA ASP A 149 -7.13 -19.42 2.99
C ASP A 149 -7.81 -20.17 4.13
N ARG A 150 -7.23 -20.14 5.34
CA ARG A 150 -7.86 -20.70 6.55
C ARG A 150 -9.16 -19.99 6.90
N ARG A 151 -9.21 -18.66 6.81
CA ARG A 151 -10.42 -17.86 7.10
C ARG A 151 -11.53 -18.19 6.11
N VAL A 152 -11.21 -18.23 4.80
CA VAL A 152 -12.17 -18.60 3.75
C VAL A 152 -12.69 -20.02 3.95
N SER A 153 -11.82 -21.00 4.19
CA SER A 153 -12.25 -22.37 4.46
C SER A 153 -13.16 -22.48 5.69
N SER A 154 -12.87 -21.71 6.75
CA SER A 154 -13.70 -21.69 7.96
C SER A 154 -15.08 -21.06 7.75
N SER A 155 -15.20 -20.06 6.88
CA SER A 155 -16.46 -19.36 6.62
C SER A 155 -17.41 -20.22 5.77
N ILE A 156 -16.87 -21.00 4.83
CA ILE A 156 -17.62 -21.96 4.01
C ILE A 156 -18.21 -23.09 4.86
N ARG A 157 -17.46 -23.57 5.87
CA ARG A 157 -17.90 -24.67 6.74
C ARG A 157 -19.04 -24.28 7.70
N ARG A 158 -19.32 -22.99 7.91
CA ARG A 158 -20.41 -22.49 8.77
C ARG A 158 -21.72 -22.24 8.02
#